data_AF-A0A554MCG8-F1
#
_entry.id   AF-A0A554MCG8-F1
#
_cell.length_a   1.000
_cell.length_b   1.000
_cell.length_c   1.000
_cell.angle_alpha   90.00
_cell.angle_beta   90.00
_cell.angle_gamma   90.00
#
_symmetry.space_group_name_H-M   'P 1'
#
loop_
_entity.id
_entity.type
_entity.pdbx_description
1 polymer ?
#
loop_
_entity_poly.entity_id
_entity_poly.type
_entity_poly.pdbx_seq_one_letter_code
_entity_poly.pdbx_strand_id
1 'polypeptide(L)'
;MALFGTKQENKDDEILAIFPEEIYRSGELELKDILTPSALEVRPTFVRLGAKLARTIFVFSYPRYLHTNWFSPIVNIDKIFDIAMYVNPVDTASMLRTLRRKVAQVQSQITMREEKGLVRDPMLDTAYRDLEEL
;
A
#
# COMPACT_ATOMS: atom_id res chain seq x y z
N MET A 1 70.33 52.45 2.39
CA MET A 1 69.81 53.61 1.64
C MET A 1 68.82 53.07 0.62
N ALA A 2 67.57 53.56 0.69
CA ALA A 2 66.59 53.74 -0.38
C ALA A 2 66.30 52.60 -1.39
N LEU A 3 65.08 52.27 -1.83
CA LEU A 3 63.66 52.57 -1.51
C LEU A 3 62.89 52.04 -2.75
N PHE A 4 61.79 51.29 -2.55
CA PHE A 4 60.70 50.99 -3.52
C PHE A 4 61.02 50.17 -4.80
N GLY A 5 60.20 49.22 -5.25
CA GLY A 5 58.87 48.80 -4.84
C GLY A 5 58.51 47.44 -5.47
N THR A 6 58.01 46.55 -4.64
CA THR A 6 57.45 45.24 -4.95
C THR A 6 56.18 45.40 -5.77
N LYS A 7 56.16 44.89 -7.01
CA LYS A 7 54.93 44.66 -7.76
C LYS A 7 54.28 43.40 -7.21
N GLN A 8 53.38 43.56 -6.26
CA GLN A 8 52.43 42.51 -5.88
C GLN A 8 51.55 42.22 -7.10
N GLU A 9 51.66 41.02 -7.65
CA GLU A 9 50.57 40.42 -8.40
C GLU A 9 49.38 40.32 -7.45
N ASN A 10 48.47 41.28 -7.58
CA ASN A 10 47.12 41.14 -7.06
C ASN A 10 46.51 39.89 -7.72
N LYS A 11 46.57 38.77 -7.01
CA LYS A 11 45.56 37.71 -7.06
C LYS A 11 44.29 38.28 -6.41
N ASP A 12 43.75 39.32 -7.01
CA ASP A 12 42.43 39.82 -6.69
C ASP A 12 41.47 38.87 -7.37
N ASP A 13 40.98 37.93 -6.56
CA ASP A 13 39.69 37.26 -6.69
C ASP A 13 39.25 36.98 -8.14
N GLU A 14 39.50 35.76 -8.61
CA GLU A 14 38.59 35.11 -9.54
C GLU A 14 37.21 35.09 -8.88
N ILE A 15 36.48 36.19 -9.00
CA ILE A 15 35.05 36.24 -8.77
C ILE A 15 34.49 35.34 -9.86
N LEU A 16 34.41 34.04 -9.56
CA LEU A 16 33.59 33.09 -10.29
C LEU A 16 32.26 33.82 -10.48
N ALA A 17 31.91 34.11 -11.72
CA ALA A 17 30.60 34.65 -12.05
C ALA A 17 29.59 33.53 -11.78
N ILE A 18 29.24 33.34 -10.51
CA ILE A 18 28.23 32.37 -10.10
C ILE A 18 26.93 32.93 -10.64
N PHE A 19 26.44 32.34 -11.73
CA PHE A 19 25.16 32.74 -12.30
C PHE A 19 24.08 32.50 -11.23
N PRO A 20 23.11 33.41 -11.04
CA PRO A 20 22.04 33.20 -10.06
C PRO A 20 21.36 31.84 -10.20
N GLU A 21 21.22 31.29 -11.42
CA GLU A 21 20.70 29.95 -11.65
C GLU A 21 21.54 28.82 -11.02
N GLU A 22 22.86 28.96 -10.92
CA GLU A 22 23.74 27.98 -10.27
C GLU A 22 23.59 28.01 -8.75
N ILE A 23 23.32 29.19 -8.17
CA ILE A 23 23.01 29.35 -6.73
C ILE A 23 21.66 28.69 -6.41
N TYR A 24 20.64 28.90 -7.26
CA TYR A 24 19.35 28.23 -7.09
C TYR A 24 19.48 26.71 -7.24
N ARG A 25 20.21 26.23 -8.25
CA ARG A 25 20.43 24.79 -8.46
C ARG A 25 21.23 24.15 -7.33
N SER A 26 22.24 24.82 -6.79
CA SER A 26 23.00 24.32 -5.63
C SER A 26 22.14 24.30 -4.36
N GLY A 27 21.34 25.34 -4.11
CA GLY A 27 20.37 25.34 -3.01
C GLY A 27 19.31 24.24 -3.12
N GLU A 28 18.83 23.94 -4.32
CA GLU A 28 17.92 22.81 -4.57
C GLU A 28 18.58 21.45 -4.31
N LEU A 29 19.84 21.28 -4.71
CA LEU A 29 20.61 20.06 -4.48
C LEU A 29 20.91 19.85 -3.00
N GLU A 30 21.34 20.90 -2.29
CA GLU A 30 21.56 20.83 -0.84
C GLU A 30 20.28 20.49 -0.09
N LEU A 31 19.15 21.12 -0.44
CA LEU A 31 17.86 20.83 0.15
C LEU A 31 17.44 19.37 -0.11
N LYS A 32 17.63 18.88 -1.33
CA LYS A 32 17.34 17.50 -1.70
C LYS A 32 18.21 16.51 -0.93
N ASP A 33 19.49 16.80 -0.75
CA ASP A 33 20.42 15.94 -0.02
C ASP A 33 20.07 15.90 1.49
N ILE A 34 19.63 17.01 2.07
CA ILE A 34 19.12 17.07 3.46
C ILE A 34 17.85 16.22 3.63
N LEU A 35 16.97 16.22 2.63
CA LEU A 35 15.71 15.47 2.66
C LEU A 35 15.87 13.98 2.27
N THR A 36 17.03 13.60 1.73
CA THR A 36 17.27 12.25 1.24
C THR A 36 17.62 11.30 2.40
N PRO A 37 17.01 10.10 2.48
CA PRO A 37 17.32 9.14 3.53
C PRO A 37 18.77 8.63 3.42
N SER A 38 19.39 8.36 4.57
CA SER A 38 20.79 7.90 4.66
C SER A 38 21.06 6.55 3.97
N ALA A 39 20.05 5.68 3.86
CA ALA A 39 20.11 4.45 3.09
C ALA A 39 18.70 4.03 2.67
N LEU A 40 18.55 3.61 1.41
CA LEU A 40 17.31 3.04 0.87
C LEU A 40 17.61 1.64 0.33
N GLU A 41 16.90 0.64 0.85
CA GLU A 41 16.95 -0.71 0.32
C GLU A 41 15.53 -1.19 0.02
N VAL A 42 15.31 -1.58 -1.23
CA VAL A 42 14.03 -2.10 -1.70
C VAL A 42 14.14 -3.60 -1.84
N ARG A 43 13.30 -4.33 -1.11
CA ARG A 43 13.13 -5.79 -1.26
C ARG A 43 11.72 -6.11 -1.72
N PRO A 44 11.48 -7.30 -2.31
CA PRO A 44 10.15 -7.69 -2.75
C PRO A 44 9.06 -7.62 -1.67
N THR A 45 9.42 -7.78 -0.39
CA THR A 45 8.45 -7.87 0.73
C THR A 45 8.51 -6.69 1.69
N PHE A 46 9.53 -5.83 1.61
CA PHE A 46 9.67 -4.68 2.50
C PHE A 46 10.63 -3.64 1.93
N VAL A 47 10.52 -2.41 2.41
CA VAL A 47 11.47 -1.33 2.14
C VAL A 47 12.17 -0.97 3.45
N ARG A 48 13.49 -0.84 3.42
CA ARG A 48 14.28 -0.34 4.55
C ARG A 48 14.72 1.09 4.25
N LEU A 49 14.34 2.02 5.13
CA LEU A 49 14.72 3.44 5.09
C LEU A 49 15.59 3.74 6.32
N GLY A 50 16.91 3.81 6.14
CA GLY A 50 17.86 3.91 7.23
C GLY A 50 17.71 2.75 8.23
N ALA A 51 17.28 3.06 9.46
CA ALA A 51 17.00 2.07 10.51
C ALA A 51 15.52 1.59 10.54
N LYS A 52 14.62 2.20 9.75
CA LYS A 52 13.19 1.85 9.74
C LYS A 52 12.90 0.80 8.67
N LEU A 53 11.99 -0.12 8.98
CA LEU A 53 11.50 -1.14 8.05
C LEU A 53 10.01 -0.92 7.81
N ALA A 54 9.63 -0.77 6.55
CA ALA A 54 8.27 -0.50 6.10
C ALA A 54 7.73 -1.66 5.25
N ARG A 55 6.46 -2.01 5.46
CA ARG A 55 5.75 -3.03 4.69
C ARG A 55 4.29 -2.62 4.55
N THR A 56 3.75 -2.76 3.35
CA THR A 56 2.31 -2.61 3.09
C THR A 56 1.68 -4.00 3.01
N ILE A 57 0.56 -4.18 3.70
CA ILE A 57 -0.24 -5.42 3.66
C ILE A 57 -1.60 -5.08 3.07
N PHE A 58 -2.03 -5.85 2.08
CA PHE A 58 -3.34 -5.69 1.45
C PHE A 58 -4.24 -6.88 1.79
N VAL A 59 -5.44 -6.60 2.29
CA VAL A 59 -6.44 -7.61 2.65
C VAL A 59 -7.70 -7.37 1.82
N PHE A 60 -8.12 -8.37 1.06
CA PHE A 60 -9.25 -8.27 0.12
C PHE A 60 -10.53 -8.99 0.61
N SER A 61 -10.44 -9.78 1.68
CA SER A 61 -11.55 -10.57 2.19
C SER A 61 -11.84 -10.24 3.66
N TYR A 62 -13.10 -9.97 3.97
CA TYR A 62 -13.57 -9.83 5.34
C TYR A 62 -13.94 -11.20 5.94
N PRO A 63 -13.89 -11.34 7.27
CA PRO A 63 -14.47 -12.50 7.96
C PRO A 63 -15.95 -12.69 7.58
N ARG A 64 -16.41 -13.95 7.61
CA ARG A 64 -17.82 -14.32 7.33
C ARG A 64 -18.82 -13.60 8.25
N TYR A 65 -18.42 -13.33 9.49
CA TYR A 65 -19.23 -12.61 10.47
C TYR A 65 -18.45 -11.40 10.99
N LEU A 66 -19.07 -10.23 10.96
CA LEU A 66 -18.53 -9.00 11.52
C LEU A 66 -19.31 -8.65 12.78
N HIS A 67 -18.67 -8.81 13.94
CA HIS A 67 -19.21 -8.30 15.20
C HIS A 67 -18.85 -6.83 15.38
N THR A 68 -19.56 -6.15 16.28
CA THR A 68 -19.15 -4.82 16.73
C THR A 68 -17.72 -4.88 17.23
N ASN A 69 -16.91 -3.89 16.83
CA ASN A 69 -15.51 -3.79 17.25
C ASN A 69 -14.56 -4.87 16.67
N TRP A 70 -14.94 -5.54 15.57
CA TRP A 70 -14.10 -6.58 14.93
C TRP A 70 -12.68 -6.11 14.56
N PHE A 71 -12.49 -4.82 14.29
CA PHE A 71 -11.21 -4.24 13.88
C PHE A 71 -10.36 -3.71 15.05
N SER A 72 -10.88 -3.76 16.28
CA SER A 72 -10.20 -3.23 17.48
C SER A 72 -8.81 -3.80 17.75
N PRO A 73 -8.53 -5.11 17.54
CA PRO A 73 -7.19 -5.64 17.77
C PRO A 73 -6.13 -4.99 16.88
N ILE A 74 -6.52 -4.54 15.69
CA ILE A 74 -5.60 -3.87 14.76
C ILE A 74 -5.41 -2.42 15.17
N VAL A 75 -6.49 -1.68 15.43
CA VAL A 75 -6.41 -0.25 15.81
C VAL A 75 -5.67 -0.03 17.13
N ASN A 76 -5.77 -0.97 18.07
CA ASN A 76 -5.20 -0.85 19.41
C ASN A 76 -3.78 -1.41 19.53
N ILE A 77 -3.12 -1.75 18.43
CA ILE A 77 -1.74 -2.23 18.49
C ILE A 77 -0.77 -1.10 18.85
N ASP A 78 0.17 -1.35 19.76
CA ASP A 78 1.21 -0.40 20.18
C ASP A 78 2.33 -0.30 19.14
N LYS A 79 1.97 0.14 17.92
CA LYS A 79 2.85 0.37 16.78
C LYS A 79 2.36 1.57 15.98
N ILE A 80 3.27 2.25 15.30
CA ILE A 80 2.95 3.33 14.36
C ILE A 80 2.75 2.70 12.98
N PHE A 81 1.56 2.86 12.42
CA PHE A 81 1.20 2.39 11.08
C PHE A 81 -0.04 3.14 10.58
N ASP A 82 -0.20 3.15 9.26
CA ASP A 82 -1.33 3.78 8.59
C ASP A 82 -2.32 2.72 8.10
N ILE A 83 -3.61 3.05 8.16
CA ILE A 83 -4.70 2.17 7.71
C ILE A 83 -5.52 2.92 6.67
N ALA A 84 -5.70 2.32 5.51
CA ALA A 84 -6.65 2.79 4.49
C ALA A 84 -7.66 1.69 4.19
N MET A 85 -8.94 2.02 4.22
CA MET A 85 -10.03 1.12 3.86
C MET A 85 -10.76 1.65 2.64
N TYR A 86 -10.89 0.81 1.61
CA TYR A 86 -11.59 1.14 0.37
C TYR A 86 -12.82 0.25 0.26
N VAL A 87 -14.00 0.87 0.28
CA VAL A 87 -15.28 0.18 0.11
C VAL A 87 -15.89 0.62 -1.21
N ASN A 88 -15.96 -0.29 -2.17
CA ASN A 88 -16.58 -0.06 -3.47
C ASN A 88 -17.96 -0.71 -3.48
N PRO A 89 -19.05 0.05 -3.33
CA PRO A 89 -20.39 -0.52 -3.35
C PRO A 89 -20.70 -1.10 -4.72
N VAL A 90 -21.34 -2.26 -4.71
CA VAL A 90 -21.83 -2.94 -5.92
C VAL A 90 -23.34 -2.76 -6.02
N ASP A 91 -23.87 -2.72 -7.24
CA ASP A 91 -25.32 -2.62 -7.45
C ASP A 91 -26.03 -3.86 -6.87
N THR A 92 -26.89 -3.61 -5.88
CA THR A 92 -27.63 -4.66 -5.17
C THR A 92 -28.50 -5.47 -6.12
N ALA A 93 -29.12 -4.84 -7.12
CA ALA A 93 -29.99 -5.55 -8.07
C ALA A 93 -29.21 -6.56 -8.93
N SER A 94 -28.05 -6.16 -9.45
CA SER A 94 -27.14 -7.02 -10.19
C SER A 94 -26.60 -8.16 -9.31
N MET A 95 -26.22 -7.87 -8.07
CA MET A 95 -25.73 -8.88 -7.13
C MET A 95 -26.79 -9.90 -6.75
N LEU A 96 -28.03 -9.48 -6.47
CA LEU A 96 -29.14 -10.38 -6.18
C LEU A 96 -29.46 -11.33 -7.34
N ARG A 97 -29.41 -10.82 -8.59
CA ARG A 97 -29.57 -11.68 -9.78
C ARG A 97 -28.47 -12.73 -9.86
N THR A 98 -27.23 -12.33 -9.57
CA THR A 98 -26.08 -13.24 -9.56
C THR A 98 -26.22 -14.28 -8.44
N LEU A 99 -26.63 -13.87 -7.25
CA LEU A 99 -26.84 -14.74 -6.09
C LEU A 99 -27.94 -15.78 -6.38
N ARG A 100 -29.09 -15.36 -6.90
CA ARG A 100 -30.19 -16.27 -7.30
C ARG A 100 -29.72 -17.30 -8.33
N ARG A 101 -28.91 -16.89 -9.32
CA ARG A 101 -28.34 -17.82 -10.31
C ARG A 101 -27.42 -18.84 -9.64
N LYS A 102 -26.65 -18.42 -8.63
CA LYS A 102 -25.77 -19.31 -7.87
C LYS A 102 -26.53 -20.29 -6.99
N VAL A 103 -27.60 -19.85 -6.31
CA VAL A 103 -28.49 -20.74 -5.54
C VAL A 103 -29.06 -21.83 -6.45
N ALA A 104 -29.64 -21.44 -7.60
CA ALA A 104 -30.20 -22.40 -8.55
C ALA A 104 -29.14 -23.37 -9.09
N GLN A 105 -27.91 -22.90 -9.32
CA GLN A 105 -26.79 -23.73 -9.75
C GLN A 105 -26.41 -24.78 -8.69
N VAL A 106 -26.28 -24.37 -7.42
CA VAL A 106 -25.94 -25.28 -6.31
C VAL A 106 -27.06 -26.28 -6.08
N GLN A 107 -28.32 -25.83 -6.07
CA GLN A 107 -29.49 -26.70 -5.92
C GLN A 107 -29.55 -27.76 -7.02
N SER A 108 -29.35 -27.36 -8.29
CA SER A 108 -29.29 -28.30 -9.42
C SER A 108 -28.18 -29.35 -9.25
N GLN A 109 -27.01 -28.95 -8.74
CA GLN A 109 -25.93 -29.90 -8.46
C GLN A 109 -26.27 -30.89 -7.36
N ILE A 110 -26.98 -30.45 -6.31
CA ILE A 110 -27.47 -31.32 -5.24
C ILE A 110 -28.46 -32.34 -5.82
N THR A 111 -29.49 -31.87 -6.56
CA THR A 111 -30.50 -32.74 -7.18
C THR A 111 -29.87 -33.78 -8.11
N MET A 112 -28.97 -33.38 -9.01
CA MET A 112 -28.29 -34.32 -9.92
C MET A 112 -27.44 -35.37 -9.18
N ARG A 113 -26.93 -35.06 -7.98
CA ARG A 113 -26.16 -36.00 -7.16
C ARG A 113 -27.07 -36.96 -6.42
N GLU A 114 -28.17 -36.45 -5.87
CA GLU A 114 -29.21 -37.26 -5.22
C GLU A 114 -29.84 -38.24 -6.22
N GLU A 115 -30.13 -37.81 -7.45
CA GLU A 115 -30.61 -38.68 -8.54
C GLU A 115 -29.63 -39.81 -8.89
N LYS A 116 -28.33 -39.56 -8.76
CA LYS A 116 -27.27 -40.56 -8.98
C LYS A 116 -27.05 -41.47 -7.76
N GLY A 117 -27.80 -41.28 -6.67
CA GLY A 117 -27.64 -42.02 -5.42
C GLY A 117 -26.32 -41.73 -4.71
N LEU A 118 -25.69 -40.59 -4.99
CA LEU A 118 -24.45 -40.19 -4.33
C LEU A 118 -24.75 -39.71 -2.90
N VAL A 119 -23.84 -40.00 -1.98
CA VAL A 119 -23.92 -39.48 -0.60
C VAL A 119 -23.86 -37.96 -0.62
N ARG A 120 -24.63 -37.32 0.26
CA ARG A 120 -24.65 -35.86 0.40
C ARG A 120 -23.26 -35.29 0.64
N ASP A 121 -22.96 -34.24 -0.11
CA ASP A 121 -21.72 -33.48 0.03
C ASP A 121 -21.93 -32.36 1.06
N PRO A 122 -21.30 -32.42 2.25
CA PRO A 122 -21.47 -31.40 3.28
C PRO A 122 -21.00 -30.02 2.82
N MET A 123 -20.09 -29.94 1.84
CA MET A 123 -19.64 -28.67 1.28
C MET A 123 -20.73 -28.01 0.44
N LEU A 124 -21.48 -28.79 -0.35
CA LEU A 124 -22.60 -28.26 -1.14
C LEU A 124 -23.78 -27.85 -0.25
N ASP A 125 -24.08 -28.62 0.79
CA ASP A 125 -25.13 -28.28 1.75
C ASP A 125 -24.80 -26.99 2.51
N THR A 126 -23.53 -26.81 2.90
CA THR A 126 -23.07 -25.57 3.53
C THR A 126 -23.17 -24.41 2.55
N ALA A 127 -22.65 -24.57 1.32
CA ALA A 127 -22.72 -23.53 0.30
C ALA A 127 -24.17 -23.12 -0.01
N TYR A 128 -25.11 -24.07 -0.03
CA TYR A 128 -26.53 -23.78 -0.22
C TYR A 128 -27.10 -22.92 0.92
N ARG A 129 -26.85 -23.30 2.18
CA ARG A 129 -27.30 -22.53 3.35
C ARG A 129 -26.71 -21.13 3.37
N ASP A 130 -25.41 -21.01 3.09
CA ASP A 130 -24.71 -19.73 3.05
C ASP A 130 -25.32 -18.77 2.03
N LEU A 131 -25.80 -19.29 0.89
CA LEU A 131 -26.42 -18.48 -0.15
C LEU A 131 -27.88 -18.11 0.16
N GLU A 132 -28.58 -18.86 1.02
CA GLU A 132 -29.95 -18.55 1.49
C GLU A 132 -29.97 -17.57 2.68
N GLU A 133 -28.94 -17.59 3.53
CA GLU A 133 -28.85 -16.73 4.73
C GLU A 133 -28.46 -15.27 4.42
N LEU A 134 -27.97 -14.98 3.21
CA LEU A 134 -27.48 -13.66 2.76
C LEU A 134 -28.55 -12.83 2.04
#